data_AF-A3WZY2-F1
#
_entry.id   AF-A3WZY2-F1
#
_cell.length_a   1.000
_cell.length_b   1.000
_cell.length_c   1.000
_cell.angle_alpha   90.00
_cell.angle_beta   90.00
_cell.angle_gamma   90.00
#
_symmetry.space_group_name_H-M   'P 1'
#
loop_
_entity.id
_entity.type
_entity.pdbx_description
1 polymer ?
#
loop_
_entity_poly.entity_id
_entity_poly.type
_entity_poly.pdbx_seq_one_letter_code
_entity_poly.pdbx_strand_id
1 'polypeptide(L)'
;MSDETNNTLPPLPQAFSIPATQISKWTSVPPQTQINIAITRGDMDNLFFAMSKSAQAISSLQTCLILYSQGKIEEANHVLAQSQRNNVESDNHLRMFMNAVMSGVVVVGAQ
;
A
#
# COMPACT_ATOMS: atom_id res chain seq x y z
N MET A 1 59.70 2.21 -44.60
CA MET A 1 59.75 1.82 -43.18
C MET A 1 58.74 2.66 -42.44
N SER A 2 57.93 2.00 -41.65
CA SER A 2 56.62 2.36 -41.11
C SER A 2 56.66 3.52 -40.11
N ASP A 3 55.95 4.61 -40.42
CA ASP A 3 55.54 5.61 -39.44
C ASP A 3 54.26 5.10 -38.76
N GLU A 4 54.42 4.44 -37.61
CA GLU A 4 53.31 4.09 -36.73
C GLU A 4 52.76 5.36 -36.07
N THR A 5 51.60 5.80 -36.55
CA THR A 5 50.75 6.78 -35.87
C THR A 5 50.36 6.24 -34.49
N ASN A 6 51.04 6.74 -33.45
CA ASN A 6 50.79 6.42 -32.06
C ASN A 6 49.41 6.94 -31.63
N ASN A 7 48.38 6.13 -31.85
CA ASN A 7 46.98 6.41 -31.54
C ASN A 7 46.72 6.02 -30.07
N THR A 8 47.21 6.83 -29.12
CA THR A 8 46.90 6.64 -27.70
C THR A 8 45.58 7.32 -27.37
N LEU A 9 44.50 6.53 -27.38
CA LEU A 9 43.21 6.95 -26.82
C LEU A 9 43.42 7.50 -25.39
N PRO A 10 42.78 8.63 -25.01
CA PRO A 10 42.90 9.17 -23.67
C PRO A 10 42.46 8.10 -22.65
N PRO A 11 43.17 7.96 -21.51
CA PRO A 11 42.85 6.94 -20.53
C PRO A 11 41.41 7.13 -20.05
N LEU A 12 40.66 6.02 -20.00
CA LEU A 12 39.28 6.02 -19.49
C LEU A 12 39.24 6.69 -18.11
N PRO A 13 38.22 7.52 -17.82
CA PRO A 13 38.08 8.15 -16.52
C PRO A 13 38.12 7.09 -15.42
N GLN A 14 38.94 7.32 -14.39
CA GLN A 14 39.00 6.40 -13.24
C GLN A 14 37.60 6.25 -12.64
N ALA A 15 37.13 5.01 -12.54
CA ALA A 15 35.84 4.70 -11.98
C ALA A 15 35.81 5.16 -10.51
N PHE A 16 34.96 6.14 -10.22
CA PHE A 16 34.74 6.61 -8.85
C PHE A 16 33.96 5.53 -8.09
N SER A 17 34.68 4.74 -7.29
CA SER A 17 34.06 3.74 -6.42
C SER A 17 33.50 4.45 -5.20
N ILE A 18 32.18 4.66 -5.18
CA ILE A 18 31.47 5.14 -3.99
C ILE A 18 31.56 4.02 -2.94
N PRO A 19 32.14 4.26 -1.75
CA PRO A 19 32.22 3.25 -0.71
C PRO A 19 30.83 2.78 -0.31
N ALA A 20 30.58 1.46 -0.36
CA ALA A 20 29.29 0.86 0.00
C ALA A 20 28.81 1.24 1.42
N THR A 21 29.75 1.60 2.30
CA THR A 21 29.48 2.09 3.66
C THR A 21 28.84 3.48 3.73
N GLN A 22 28.93 4.29 2.67
CA GLN A 22 28.19 5.55 2.56
C GLN A 22 26.77 5.30 2.05
N ILE A 23 26.61 4.38 1.11
CA ILE A 23 25.30 3.97 0.58
C ILE A 23 24.45 3.35 1.69
N SER A 24 25.04 2.50 2.53
CA SER A 24 24.33 1.86 3.64
C SER A 24 23.74 2.87 4.63
N LYS A 25 24.43 4.01 4.86
CA LYS A 25 23.94 5.11 5.71
C LYS A 25 22.77 5.86 5.09
N TRP A 26 22.69 5.95 3.76
CA TRP A 26 21.56 6.55 3.06
C TRP A 26 20.33 5.64 3.04
N THR A 27 20.55 4.32 3.03
CA THR A 27 19.46 3.33 3.08
C THR A 27 19.06 2.93 4.50
N SER A 28 19.89 3.19 5.50
CA SER A 28 19.58 2.81 6.89
C SER A 28 18.63 3.82 7.52
N VAL A 29 17.37 3.43 7.67
CA VAL A 29 16.43 4.12 8.54
C VAL A 29 16.92 3.94 9.99
N PRO A 30 17.29 5.01 10.72
CA PRO A 30 17.76 4.90 12.09
C PRO A 30 16.77 4.09 12.94
N PRO A 31 17.21 3.14 13.79
CA PRO A 31 16.32 2.29 14.58
C PRO A 31 15.33 3.09 15.43
N GLN A 32 15.75 4.28 15.89
CA GLN A 32 14.96 5.25 16.66
C GLN A 32 13.75 5.82 15.89
N THR A 33 13.71 5.62 14.57
CA THR A 33 12.63 6.06 13.67
C THR A 33 11.81 4.88 13.12
N GLN A 34 12.16 3.65 13.49
CA GLN A 34 11.43 2.46 13.05
C GLN A 34 10.25 2.19 13.98
N ILE A 35 9.04 2.26 13.44
CA ILE A 35 7.83 1.84 14.14
C ILE A 35 7.57 0.38 13.76
N ASN A 36 7.77 -0.53 14.70
CA ASN A 36 7.42 -1.93 14.51
C ASN A 36 5.98 -2.16 14.97
N ILE A 37 5.15 -2.63 14.06
CA ILE A 37 3.74 -2.94 14.33
C ILE A 37 3.58 -4.45 14.26
N ALA A 38 3.26 -5.07 15.39
CA ALA A 38 2.94 -6.48 15.45
C ALA A 38 1.50 -6.69 14.95
N ILE A 39 1.36 -7.11 13.70
CA ILE A 39 0.06 -7.39 13.07
C ILE A 39 -0.10 -8.91 12.97
N THR A 40 -1.24 -9.44 13.42
CA THR A 40 -1.55 -10.86 13.29
C THR A 40 -2.14 -11.17 11.91
N ARG A 41 -2.17 -12.45 11.54
CA ARG A 41 -2.85 -12.89 10.32
C ARG A 41 -4.34 -12.51 10.32
N GLY A 42 -5.02 -12.62 11.47
CA GLY A 42 -6.43 -12.27 11.59
C GLY A 42 -6.70 -10.77 11.37
N ASP A 43 -5.75 -9.90 11.72
CA ASP A 43 -5.85 -8.46 11.45
C ASP A 43 -5.75 -8.17 9.95
N MET A 44 -4.84 -8.87 9.26
CA MET A 44 -4.77 -8.79 7.79
C MET A 44 -6.03 -9.32 7.12
N ASP A 45 -6.64 -10.38 7.65
CA ASP A 45 -7.91 -10.89 7.14
C ASP A 45 -9.02 -9.83 7.28
N ASN A 46 -9.05 -9.07 8.38
CA ASN A 46 -9.96 -7.93 8.52
C ASN A 46 -9.74 -6.86 7.45
N LEU A 47 -8.48 -6.54 7.12
CA LEU A 47 -8.19 -5.61 6.01
C LEU A 47 -8.73 -6.14 4.68
N PHE A 48 -8.51 -7.43 4.36
CA PHE A 48 -9.00 -8.02 3.12
C PHE A 48 -10.53 -8.08 3.07
N PHE A 49 -11.19 -8.40 4.19
CA PHE A 49 -12.64 -8.38 4.27
C PHE A 49 -13.21 -6.97 4.11
N ALA A 50 -12.58 -5.95 4.71
CA ALA A 50 -12.96 -4.55 4.51
C ALA A 50 -12.90 -4.17 3.03
N MET A 51 -11.78 -4.44 2.36
CA MET A 51 -11.62 -4.15 0.94
C MET A 51 -12.64 -4.88 0.06
N SER A 52 -12.88 -6.17 0.33
CA SER A 52 -13.86 -6.98 -0.40
C SER A 52 -15.28 -6.42 -0.24
N LYS A 53 -15.68 -6.07 0.98
CA LYS A 53 -16.99 -5.48 1.26
C LYS A 53 -17.16 -4.09 0.67
N SER A 54 -16.11 -3.26 0.71
CA SER A 54 -16.09 -1.96 0.02
C SER A 54 -16.28 -2.13 -1.49
N ALA A 55 -15.61 -3.08 -2.13
CA ALA A 55 -15.77 -3.33 -3.56
C ALA A 55 -17.20 -3.78 -3.91
N GLN A 56 -17.79 -4.66 -3.09
CA GLN A 56 -19.19 -5.07 -3.23
C GLN A 56 -20.16 -3.89 -3.05
N ALA A 57 -19.92 -3.01 -2.07
CA ALA A 57 -20.72 -1.81 -1.85
C ALA A 57 -20.71 -0.88 -3.07
N ILE A 58 -19.53 -0.65 -3.66
CA ILE A 58 -19.35 0.16 -4.87
C ILE A 58 -20.09 -0.47 -6.06
N SER A 59 -19.94 -1.78 -6.27
CA SER A 59 -20.63 -2.51 -7.34
C SER A 59 -22.15 -2.43 -7.22
N SER A 60 -22.70 -2.61 -6.01
CA SER A 60 -24.12 -2.43 -5.74
C SER A 60 -24.55 -0.98 -6.00
N LEU A 61 -23.75 0.01 -5.61
CA LEU A 61 -24.07 1.42 -5.87
C LEU A 61 -24.12 1.74 -7.37
N GLN A 62 -23.17 1.23 -8.16
CA GLN A 62 -23.19 1.37 -9.61
C GLN A 62 -24.44 0.74 -10.21
N THR A 63 -24.82 -0.46 -9.75
CA THR A 63 -26.07 -1.13 -10.16
C THR A 63 -27.30 -0.28 -9.81
N CYS A 64 -27.33 0.29 -8.62
CA CYS A 64 -28.39 1.20 -8.18
C CYS A 64 -28.52 2.43 -9.11
N LEU A 65 -27.42 3.05 -9.50
CA LEU A 65 -27.42 4.18 -10.44
C LEU A 65 -27.97 3.79 -11.82
N ILE A 66 -27.62 2.59 -12.30
CA ILE A 66 -28.17 2.05 -13.56
C ILE A 66 -29.69 1.86 -13.43
N LEU A 67 -30.18 1.27 -12.33
CA LEU A 67 -31.61 1.06 -12.10
C LEU A 67 -32.39 2.38 -12.00
N TYR A 68 -31.81 3.39 -11.34
CA TYR A 68 -32.37 4.75 -11.32
C TYR A 68 -32.48 5.33 -12.73
N SER A 69 -31.45 5.15 -13.58
CA SER A 69 -31.49 5.63 -14.98
C SER A 69 -32.56 4.94 -15.83
N GLN A 70 -32.98 3.73 -15.44
CA GLN A 70 -34.04 2.95 -16.10
C GLN A 70 -35.44 3.22 -15.51
N GLY A 71 -35.56 4.09 -14.49
CA GLY A 71 -36.83 4.36 -13.80
C GLY A 71 -37.31 3.22 -12.89
N LYS A 72 -36.45 2.24 -12.58
CA LYS A 72 -36.76 1.10 -11.71
C LYS A 72 -36.48 1.44 -10.26
N ILE A 73 -37.31 2.31 -9.67
CA ILE A 73 -37.03 2.96 -8.38
C ILE A 73 -37.05 1.97 -7.21
N GLU A 74 -37.99 1.02 -7.18
CA GLU A 74 -38.11 0.02 -6.11
C GLU A 74 -36.89 -0.91 -6.09
N GLU A 75 -36.47 -1.42 -7.25
CA GLU A 75 -35.27 -2.23 -7.39
C GLU A 75 -34.01 -1.43 -7.01
N ALA A 76 -33.91 -0.17 -7.46
CA ALA A 76 -32.80 0.71 -7.12
C ALA A 76 -32.67 0.91 -5.60
N ASN A 77 -33.78 1.14 -4.90
CA ASN A 77 -33.80 1.31 -3.45
C ASN A 77 -33.37 0.03 -2.71
N HIS A 78 -33.79 -1.14 -3.18
CA HIS A 78 -33.36 -2.41 -2.61
C HIS A 78 -31.83 -2.59 -2.74
N VAL A 79 -31.28 -2.31 -3.93
CA VAL A 79 -29.85 -2.41 -4.18
C VAL A 79 -29.06 -1.34 -3.41
N LEU A 80 -29.62 -0.14 -3.23
CA LEU A 80 -29.01 0.91 -2.41
C LEU A 80 -28.87 0.47 -0.94
N ALA A 81 -29.92 -0.13 -0.38
CA ALA A 81 -29.88 -0.65 0.98
C ALA A 81 -28.80 -1.75 1.13
N GLN A 82 -28.62 -2.60 0.11
CA GLN A 82 -27.54 -3.58 0.09
C GLN A 82 -26.15 -2.93 0.05
N SER A 83 -25.97 -1.90 -0.78
CA SER A 83 -24.71 -1.13 -0.84
C SER A 83 -24.37 -0.55 0.53
N GLN A 84 -25.34 0.07 1.21
CA GLN A 84 -25.15 0.64 2.55
C GLN A 84 -24.76 -0.41 3.59
N ARG A 85 -25.39 -1.59 3.58
CA ARG A 85 -25.02 -2.70 4.48
C ARG A 85 -23.58 -3.15 4.27
N ASN A 86 -23.18 -3.37 3.02
CA ASN A 86 -21.81 -3.74 2.70
C ASN A 86 -20.80 -2.66 3.11
N ASN A 87 -21.17 -1.39 3.01
CA ASN A 87 -20.31 -0.28 3.43
C ASN A 87 -20.11 -0.28 4.96
N VAL A 88 -21.18 -0.48 5.73
CA VAL A 88 -21.09 -0.58 7.20
C VAL A 88 -20.24 -1.79 7.63
N GLU A 89 -20.39 -2.93 6.97
CA GLU A 89 -19.54 -4.11 7.22
C GLU A 89 -18.06 -3.82 6.90
N SER A 90 -17.79 -3.14 5.78
CA SER A 90 -16.44 -2.71 5.41
C SER A 90 -15.82 -1.83 6.49
N ASP A 91 -16.54 -0.79 6.92
CA ASP A 91 -16.07 0.13 7.94
C ASP A 91 -15.80 -0.57 9.28
N ASN A 92 -16.63 -1.55 9.65
CA ASN A 92 -16.42 -2.32 10.87
C ASN A 92 -15.12 -3.14 10.81
N HIS A 93 -14.88 -3.85 9.70
CA HIS A 93 -13.63 -4.60 9.52
C HIS A 93 -12.41 -3.68 9.46
N LEU A 94 -12.53 -2.53 8.80
CA LEU A 94 -11.46 -1.54 8.75
C LEU A 94 -11.14 -1.00 10.15
N ARG A 95 -12.16 -0.72 10.96
CA ARG A 95 -11.96 -0.31 12.36
C ARG A 95 -11.25 -1.39 13.17
N MET A 96 -11.62 -2.66 13.00
CA MET A 96 -10.93 -3.77 13.66
C MET A 96 -9.45 -3.83 13.28
N PHE A 97 -9.14 -3.72 11.98
CA PHE A 97 -7.76 -3.65 11.50
C PHE A 97 -7.00 -2.44 12.07
N MET A 98 -7.59 -1.24 12.02
CA MET A 98 -6.96 -0.03 12.55
C MET A 98 -6.74 -0.09 14.05
N ASN A 99 -7.67 -0.69 14.81
CA ASN A 99 -7.50 -0.94 16.23
C ASN A 99 -6.31 -1.88 16.48
N ALA A 100 -6.17 -2.93 15.69
CA ALA A 100 -5.03 -3.84 15.78
C ALA A 100 -3.71 -3.11 15.47
N VAL A 101 -3.66 -2.30 14.41
CA VAL A 101 -2.49 -1.47 14.06
C VAL A 101 -2.11 -0.54 15.21
N MET A 102 -3.08 0.15 15.83
CA MET A 102 -2.83 1.07 16.94
C MET A 102 -2.41 0.35 18.22
N SER A 103 -2.99 -0.82 18.52
CA SER A 103 -2.62 -1.63 19.69
C SER A 103 -1.30 -2.39 19.53
N GLY A 104 -0.93 -2.70 18.28
CA GLY A 104 0.25 -3.49 17.93
C GLY A 104 1.52 -2.66 17.80
N VAL A 105 1.45 -1.33 17.99
CA VAL A 105 2.63 -0.46 18.02
C VAL A 105 3.52 -0.84 19.19
N VAL A 106 4.65 -1.47 18.89
CA VAL A 106 5.70 -1.71 19.87
C VAL A 106 6.74 -0.61 19.69
N VAL A 107 6.81 0.32 20.65
CA VAL A 107 7.89 1.29 20.70
C VAL A 107 9.17 0.55 21.05
N VAL A 108 10.03 0.33 20.06
CA VAL A 108 11.37 -0.21 20.30
C VAL A 108 12.24 0.93 20.83
N GLY A 109 12.20 1.15 22.14
CA GLY A 109 13.04 2.17 22.79
C GLY A 109 12.68 2.47 24.24
N ALA A 110 13.03 1.56 25.16
CA ALA A 110 13.43 1.87 26.54
C ALA A 110 13.93 0.60 27.28
N GLN A 111 14.98 -0.05 26.78
CA GLN A 111 15.96 -0.81 27.58
C GLN A 111 17.32 -0.74 26.90
#